data_AF-A0A842M6Q1-F1
#
_entry.id   AF-A0A842M6Q1-F1
#
_cell.length_a   1.000
_cell.length_b   1.000
_cell.length_c   1.000
_cell.angle_alpha   90.00
_cell.angle_beta   90.00
_cell.angle_gamma   90.00
#
_symmetry.space_group_name_H-M   'P 1'
#
loop_
_entity.id
_entity.type
_entity.pdbx_description
1 polymer ?
#
loop_
_entity_poly.entity_id
_entity_poly.type
_entity_poly.pdbx_seq_one_letter_code
_entity_poly.pdbx_strand_id
1 'polypeptide(L)'
;MGMIKENNNNKAKSCGAFSYFKDNKPVELLEYHIKKGLEAIDLFSKRKYYLLLARQLQCDSEEARKVLYIAYIMHDVGKCIEEYQKGKKSFMGHEFYSAAVILKSELELDPRLKDIVALTVMLHHHTMPWRISKIDNRPVHICYEGKESVEKILNERIKLKVNLIEDISYVYDIVSELVSRARDRKLMEGVYALLIPVMVADDYAASVRGGNSCLGREAVNVVNIYRSILEES
;
A
#
# COMPACT_ATOMS: atom_id res chain seq x y z
N MET A 1 39.30 7.21 -36.35
CA MET A 1 39.47 6.43 -35.10
C MET A 1 39.03 7.32 -33.95
N GLY A 2 37.73 7.30 -33.61
CA GLY A 2 37.17 8.08 -32.52
C GLY A 2 36.58 7.12 -31.50
N MET A 3 37.31 6.91 -30.40
CA MET A 3 36.79 6.17 -29.24
C MET A 3 35.72 7.03 -28.58
N ILE A 4 34.48 6.57 -28.63
CA ILE A 4 33.40 7.09 -27.81
C ILE A 4 33.73 6.67 -26.37
N LYS A 5 34.01 7.66 -25.52
CA LYS A 5 34.18 7.47 -24.09
C LYS A 5 32.83 6.98 -23.52
N GLU A 6 32.79 5.74 -23.07
CA GLU A 6 31.71 5.24 -22.22
C GLU A 6 31.70 6.08 -20.93
N ASN A 7 30.66 6.89 -20.76
CA ASN A 7 30.37 7.60 -19.53
C ASN A 7 29.97 6.57 -18.45
N ASN A 8 30.94 6.20 -17.63
CA ASN A 8 30.82 5.23 -16.52
C ASN A 8 29.99 5.71 -15.30
N ASN A 9 29.04 6.63 -15.47
CA ASN A 9 28.32 7.25 -14.34
C ASN A 9 26.82 6.89 -14.21
N ASN A 10 26.25 6.02 -15.06
CA ASN A 10 24.83 5.61 -14.97
C ASN A 10 24.61 4.12 -14.66
N LYS A 11 25.54 3.51 -13.91
CA LYS A 11 25.36 2.17 -13.29
C LYS A 11 25.09 2.29 -11.78
N ALA A 12 24.32 3.28 -11.35
CA ALA A 12 23.48 3.08 -10.18
C ALA A 12 22.56 1.91 -10.54
N LYS A 13 22.90 0.72 -10.04
CA LYS A 13 22.19 -0.53 -10.34
C LYS A 13 20.70 -0.28 -10.15
N SER A 14 19.91 -0.41 -11.21
CA SER A 14 18.46 -0.28 -11.14
C SER A 14 17.98 -1.13 -9.98
N CYS A 15 17.35 -0.52 -8.99
CA CYS A 15 16.93 -1.25 -7.81
C CYS A 15 15.83 -2.25 -8.18
N GLY A 16 15.04 -1.94 -9.21
CA GLY A 16 13.84 -2.70 -9.57
C GLY A 16 12.64 -2.24 -8.75
N ALA A 17 11.46 -2.27 -9.36
CA ALA A 17 10.19 -1.93 -8.72
C ALA A 17 9.29 -3.16 -8.73
N PHE A 18 9.68 -4.21 -8.00
CA PHE A 18 8.94 -5.48 -8.00
C PHE A 18 7.95 -5.56 -6.82
N SER A 19 6.76 -6.10 -7.06
CA SER A 19 5.73 -6.41 -6.04
C SER A 19 5.82 -7.86 -5.55
N TYR A 20 6.49 -8.74 -6.30
CA TYR A 20 6.57 -10.17 -5.99
C TYR A 20 7.86 -10.83 -6.49
N PHE A 21 8.44 -11.64 -5.61
CA PHE A 21 9.55 -12.54 -5.89
C PHE A 21 9.13 -14.00 -5.70
N LYS A 22 9.57 -14.89 -6.58
CA LYS A 22 9.47 -16.35 -6.42
C LYS A 22 10.85 -16.96 -6.56
N ASP A 23 11.28 -17.73 -5.58
CA ASP A 23 12.62 -18.34 -5.55
C ASP A 23 13.75 -17.32 -5.80
N ASN A 24 13.64 -16.14 -5.16
CA ASN A 24 14.53 -14.98 -5.32
C ASN A 24 14.62 -14.45 -6.77
N LYS A 25 13.64 -14.75 -7.63
CA LYS A 25 13.51 -14.21 -8.98
C LYS A 25 12.35 -13.21 -9.04
N PRO A 26 12.53 -12.04 -9.68
CA PRO A 26 11.43 -11.11 -9.91
C PRO A 26 10.38 -11.76 -10.80
N VAL A 27 9.12 -11.71 -10.37
CA VAL A 27 7.98 -12.28 -11.11
C VAL A 27 6.99 -11.20 -11.53
N GLU A 28 6.86 -10.13 -10.74
CA GLU A 28 5.89 -9.08 -11.03
C GLU A 28 6.42 -7.71 -10.66
N LEU A 29 6.17 -6.74 -11.53
CA LEU A 29 6.42 -5.32 -11.31
C LEU A 29 5.29 -4.70 -10.48
N LEU A 30 5.63 -3.77 -9.59
CA LEU A 30 4.69 -2.99 -8.79
C LEU A 30 3.70 -2.22 -9.68
N GLU A 31 4.17 -1.60 -10.78
CA GLU A 31 3.29 -0.92 -11.74
C GLU A 31 2.21 -1.88 -12.28
N TYR A 32 2.58 -3.13 -12.58
CA TYR A 32 1.64 -4.13 -13.08
C TYR A 32 0.63 -4.55 -12.00
N HIS A 33 1.12 -4.84 -10.78
CA HIS A 33 0.27 -5.19 -9.63
C HIS A 33 -0.79 -4.11 -9.36
N ILE A 34 -0.35 -2.85 -9.25
CA ILE A 34 -1.26 -1.71 -9.03
C ILE A 34 -2.24 -1.57 -10.20
N LYS A 35 -1.78 -1.63 -11.46
CA LYS A 35 -2.70 -1.51 -12.60
C LYS A 35 -3.75 -2.61 -12.62
N LYS A 36 -3.41 -3.82 -12.18
CA LYS A 36 -4.36 -4.93 -12.11
C LYS A 36 -5.41 -4.73 -11.02
N GLY A 37 -5.06 -4.45 -9.77
CA GLY A 37 -6.11 -4.23 -8.76
C GLY A 37 -6.87 -2.93 -8.96
N LEU A 38 -6.33 -1.96 -9.69
CA LEU A 38 -7.08 -0.79 -10.13
C LEU A 38 -8.30 -1.13 -11.01
N GLU A 39 -8.29 -2.28 -11.71
CA GLU A 39 -9.48 -2.79 -12.41
C GLU A 39 -10.60 -3.12 -11.41
N ALA A 40 -10.28 -3.66 -10.23
CA ALA A 40 -11.24 -3.93 -9.16
C ALA A 40 -11.70 -2.64 -8.47
N ILE A 41 -10.78 -1.69 -8.19
CA ILE A 41 -11.13 -0.37 -7.66
C ILE A 41 -12.12 0.36 -8.60
N ASP A 42 -11.93 0.24 -9.91
CA ASP A 42 -12.86 0.83 -10.88
C ASP A 42 -14.27 0.23 -10.80
N LEU A 43 -14.44 -1.02 -10.37
CA LEU A 43 -15.76 -1.60 -10.13
C LEU A 43 -16.45 -0.96 -8.91
N PHE A 44 -15.72 -0.71 -7.83
CA PHE A 44 -16.24 0.05 -6.68
C PHE A 44 -16.62 1.47 -7.08
N SER A 45 -15.76 2.13 -7.86
CA SER A 45 -16.00 3.49 -8.38
C SER A 45 -17.25 3.54 -9.28
N LYS A 46 -17.40 2.61 -10.23
CA LYS A 46 -18.59 2.48 -11.11
C LYS A 46 -19.89 2.26 -10.33
N ARG A 47 -19.84 1.54 -9.21
CA ARG A 47 -20.97 1.34 -8.29
C ARG A 47 -21.20 2.51 -7.34
N LYS A 48 -20.50 3.63 -7.53
CA LYS A 48 -20.57 4.84 -6.71
C LYS A 48 -20.23 4.58 -5.24
N TYR A 49 -19.34 3.63 -4.95
CA TYR A 49 -18.88 3.34 -3.58
C TYR A 49 -18.27 4.57 -2.89
N TYR A 50 -17.68 5.49 -3.67
CA TYR A 50 -17.19 6.77 -3.16
C TYR A 50 -18.27 7.63 -2.48
N LEU A 51 -19.57 7.45 -2.79
CA LEU A 51 -20.66 8.13 -2.08
C LEU A 51 -20.89 7.55 -0.67
N LEU A 52 -20.71 6.24 -0.51
CA LEU A 52 -20.71 5.61 0.81
C LEU A 52 -19.51 6.09 1.63
N LEU A 53 -18.32 6.07 1.01
CA LEU A 53 -17.10 6.60 1.61
C LEU A 53 -17.26 8.06 2.03
N ALA A 54 -17.78 8.94 1.16
CA ALA A 54 -17.98 10.36 1.49
C ALA A 54 -18.79 10.56 2.78
N ARG A 55 -19.86 9.78 2.97
CA ARG A 55 -20.68 9.83 4.19
C ARG A 55 -19.93 9.32 5.42
N GLN A 56 -19.21 8.21 5.30
CA GLN A 56 -18.48 7.61 6.42
C GLN A 56 -17.24 8.44 6.81
N LEU A 57 -16.55 8.98 5.81
CA LEU A 57 -15.36 9.81 5.96
C LEU A 57 -15.71 11.27 6.29
N GLN A 58 -16.97 11.69 6.10
CA GLN A 58 -17.43 13.06 6.31
C GLN A 58 -16.68 14.07 5.43
N CYS A 59 -16.45 13.70 4.18
CA CYS A 59 -15.81 14.53 3.16
C CYS A 59 -16.69 14.59 1.90
N ASP A 60 -16.28 15.39 0.91
CA ASP A 60 -16.98 15.41 -0.37
C ASP A 60 -16.71 14.14 -1.20
N SER A 61 -17.55 13.92 -2.21
CA SER A 61 -17.46 12.72 -3.04
C SER A 61 -16.19 12.60 -3.87
N GLU A 62 -15.59 13.74 -4.25
CA GLU A 62 -14.36 13.75 -5.04
C GLU A 62 -13.15 13.44 -4.15
N GLU A 63 -13.12 13.97 -2.93
CA GLU A 63 -12.11 13.63 -1.95
C GLU A 63 -12.20 12.16 -1.51
N ALA A 64 -13.42 11.65 -1.28
CA ALA A 64 -13.64 10.23 -1.00
C ALA A 64 -13.17 9.32 -2.16
N ARG A 65 -13.39 9.75 -3.40
CA ARG A 65 -12.89 9.06 -4.60
C ARG A 65 -11.36 9.08 -4.61
N LYS A 66 -10.73 10.24 -4.39
CA LYS A 66 -9.26 10.36 -4.32
C LYS A 66 -8.67 9.44 -3.25
N VAL A 67 -9.22 9.44 -2.04
CA VAL A 67 -8.78 8.58 -0.92
C VAL A 67 -8.82 7.10 -1.28
N LEU A 68 -9.86 6.63 -1.98
CA LEU A 68 -9.95 5.25 -2.47
C LEU A 68 -8.80 4.89 -3.42
N TYR A 69 -8.52 5.75 -4.40
CA TYR A 69 -7.42 5.51 -5.34
C TYR A 69 -6.06 5.63 -4.67
N ILE A 70 -5.84 6.63 -3.81
CA ILE A 70 -4.57 6.83 -3.10
C ILE A 70 -4.26 5.61 -2.23
N ALA A 71 -5.22 5.15 -1.42
CA ALA A 71 -5.01 4.01 -0.54
C ALA A 71 -4.57 2.76 -1.30
N TYR A 72 -5.23 2.45 -2.42
CA TYR A 72 -4.84 1.31 -3.23
C TYR A 72 -3.54 1.53 -4.00
N ILE A 73 -3.30 2.70 -4.60
CA ILE A 73 -2.06 2.95 -5.37
C ILE A 73 -0.83 2.93 -4.45
N MET A 74 -0.98 3.38 -3.21
CA MET A 74 0.11 3.49 -2.24
C MET A 74 0.31 2.24 -1.37
N HIS A 75 -0.61 1.27 -1.36
CA HIS A 75 -0.61 0.18 -0.35
C HIS A 75 0.72 -0.58 -0.26
N ASP A 76 1.36 -0.78 -1.41
CA ASP A 76 2.57 -1.58 -1.58
C ASP A 76 3.83 -0.76 -1.84
N VAL A 77 3.79 0.58 -1.73
CA VAL A 77 4.96 1.42 -2.03
C VAL A 77 6.18 1.08 -1.17
N GLY A 78 5.99 0.60 0.06
CA GLY A 78 7.04 0.12 0.94
C GLY A 78 7.81 -1.09 0.40
N LYS A 79 7.25 -1.84 -0.57
CA LYS A 79 7.98 -2.91 -1.26
C LYS A 79 9.16 -2.37 -2.05
N CYS A 80 9.11 -1.11 -2.48
CA CYS A 80 10.17 -0.44 -3.21
C CYS A 80 11.33 0.03 -2.34
N ILE A 81 11.43 -0.39 -1.08
CA ILE A 81 12.65 -0.18 -0.30
C ILE A 81 13.82 -0.92 -0.93
N GLU A 82 14.95 -0.23 -1.08
CA GLU A 82 16.15 -0.72 -1.73
C GLU A 82 16.62 -2.07 -1.17
N GLU A 83 16.53 -2.27 0.14
CA GLU A 83 16.94 -3.53 0.77
C GLU A 83 16.10 -4.74 0.36
N TYR A 84 14.79 -4.55 0.15
CA TYR A 84 13.95 -5.65 -0.35
C TYR A 84 14.32 -6.00 -1.78
N GLN A 85 14.49 -4.98 -2.61
CA GLN A 85 14.67 -5.14 -4.04
C GLN A 85 16.07 -5.67 -4.40
N LYS A 86 17.13 -5.09 -3.80
CA LYS A 86 18.52 -5.56 -3.95
C LYS A 86 18.72 -6.94 -3.30
N GLY A 87 18.09 -7.17 -2.15
CA GLY A 87 18.16 -8.44 -1.43
C GLY A 87 17.33 -9.57 -2.05
N LYS A 88 16.36 -9.23 -2.92
CA LYS A 88 15.34 -10.15 -3.46
C LYS A 88 14.67 -10.99 -2.37
N LYS A 89 14.43 -10.37 -1.22
CA LYS A 89 13.91 -11.00 0.00
C LYS A 89 12.38 -10.95 0.05
N SER A 90 11.79 -11.58 1.06
CA SER A 90 10.39 -11.34 1.38
C SER A 90 10.14 -9.88 1.76
N PHE A 91 9.00 -9.34 1.34
CA PHE A 91 8.54 -7.99 1.68
C PHE A 91 7.93 -7.88 3.08
N MET A 92 8.45 -8.63 4.05
CA MET A 92 7.85 -8.65 5.39
C MET A 92 7.96 -7.27 6.04
N GLY A 93 6.82 -6.65 6.40
CA GLY A 93 6.78 -5.33 7.03
C GLY A 93 6.60 -4.15 6.06
N HIS A 94 6.48 -4.38 4.74
CA HIS A 94 6.31 -3.32 3.75
C HIS A 94 5.13 -2.38 4.05
N GLU A 95 4.06 -2.91 4.65
CA GLU A 95 2.88 -2.18 5.12
C GLU A 95 3.20 -0.92 5.96
N PHE A 96 4.20 -1.02 6.84
CA PHE A 96 4.57 0.00 7.80
C PHE A 96 5.35 1.11 7.12
N TYR A 97 6.23 0.71 6.21
CA TYR A 97 6.95 1.63 5.34
C TYR A 97 5.97 2.35 4.41
N SER A 98 5.02 1.65 3.78
CA SER A 98 3.98 2.27 2.96
C SER A 98 3.19 3.33 3.75
N ALA A 99 2.78 3.02 4.98
CA ALA A 99 2.10 3.97 5.85
C ALA A 99 2.98 5.19 6.19
N ALA A 100 4.27 4.98 6.49
CA ALA A 100 5.20 6.07 6.75
C ALA A 100 5.41 6.98 5.52
N VAL A 101 5.51 6.40 4.31
CA VAL A 101 5.55 7.16 3.05
C VAL A 101 4.32 8.04 2.91
N ILE A 102 3.13 7.48 3.12
CA ILE A 102 1.88 8.23 3.03
C ILE A 102 1.92 9.41 3.99
N LEU A 103 2.24 9.19 5.26
CA LEU A 103 2.26 10.25 6.28
C LEU A 103 3.27 11.37 5.99
N LYS A 104 4.42 11.03 5.40
CA LYS A 104 5.48 12.00 5.08
C LYS A 104 5.35 12.64 3.70
N SER A 105 4.59 12.06 2.79
CA SER A 105 4.36 12.60 1.45
C SER A 105 3.50 13.86 1.46
N GLU A 106 3.67 14.72 0.46
CA GLU A 106 2.90 15.97 0.28
C GLU A 106 1.53 15.71 -0.38
N LEU A 107 0.78 14.73 0.12
CA LEU A 107 -0.59 14.50 -0.34
C LEU A 107 -1.50 15.62 0.16
N GLU A 108 -2.18 16.30 -0.77
CA GLU A 108 -3.23 17.30 -0.50
C GLU A 108 -4.50 16.63 0.03
N LEU A 109 -4.42 16.11 1.26
CA LEU A 109 -5.53 15.51 2.00
C LEU A 109 -5.65 16.15 3.37
N ASP A 110 -6.88 16.26 3.87
CA ASP A 110 -7.11 16.55 5.28
C ASP A 110 -6.32 15.56 6.17
N PRO A 111 -5.69 16.01 7.28
CA PRO A 111 -4.89 15.15 8.15
C PRO A 111 -5.60 13.89 8.62
N ARG A 112 -6.90 13.95 8.93
CA ARG A 112 -7.68 12.77 9.35
C ARG A 112 -7.85 11.79 8.21
N LEU A 113 -8.09 12.26 6.98
CA LEU A 113 -8.16 11.38 5.81
C LEU A 113 -6.81 10.75 5.49
N LYS A 114 -5.72 11.50 5.64
CA LYS A 114 -4.36 11.00 5.49
C LYS A 114 -4.05 9.88 6.49
N ASP A 115 -4.47 10.04 7.75
CA ASP A 115 -4.37 8.98 8.76
C ASP A 115 -5.21 7.75 8.41
N ILE A 116 -6.44 7.93 7.92
CA ILE A 116 -7.31 6.83 7.49
C ILE A 116 -6.67 6.05 6.35
N VAL A 117 -6.12 6.74 5.34
CA VAL A 117 -5.38 6.12 4.23
C VAL A 117 -4.17 5.34 4.76
N ALA A 118 -3.34 5.97 5.59
CA ALA A 118 -2.13 5.34 6.13
C ALA A 118 -2.46 4.12 6.99
N LEU A 119 -3.50 4.18 7.84
CA LEU A 119 -3.94 3.04 8.66
C LEU A 119 -4.55 1.92 7.82
N THR A 120 -5.32 2.27 6.78
CA THR A 120 -5.85 1.27 5.85
C THR A 120 -4.72 0.50 5.17
N VAL A 121 -3.72 1.23 4.68
CA VAL A 121 -2.51 0.64 4.09
C VAL A 121 -1.70 -0.12 5.13
N MET A 122 -1.62 0.32 6.37
CA MET A 122 -0.92 -0.45 7.40
C MET A 122 -1.63 -1.77 7.73
N LEU A 123 -2.95 -1.83 7.65
CA LEU A 123 -3.77 -2.95 8.11
C LEU A 123 -4.15 -3.95 7.00
N HIS A 124 -3.72 -3.75 5.75
CA HIS A 124 -4.19 -4.54 4.61
C HIS A 124 -3.82 -6.04 4.62
N HIS A 125 -2.86 -6.50 5.45
CA HIS A 125 -2.60 -7.95 5.67
C HIS A 125 -3.13 -8.51 7.00
N HIS A 126 -4.03 -7.81 7.70
CA HIS A 126 -4.77 -8.21 8.92
C HIS A 126 -4.00 -8.77 10.15
N THR A 127 -2.73 -9.16 10.04
CA THR A 127 -1.98 -9.97 11.01
C THR A 127 -0.91 -9.18 11.78
N MET A 128 -1.14 -7.88 11.99
CA MET A 128 -0.07 -6.89 12.13
C MET A 128 0.41 -6.46 13.52
N PRO A 129 -0.38 -6.47 14.63
CA PRO A 129 0.10 -5.94 15.91
C PRO A 129 1.44 -6.56 16.37
N TRP A 130 1.68 -7.83 16.00
CA TRP A 130 2.86 -8.60 16.36
C TRP A 130 4.10 -8.36 15.48
N ARG A 131 3.97 -7.57 14.39
CA ARG A 131 5.05 -7.32 13.43
C ARG A 131 5.73 -5.97 13.59
N ILE A 132 5.14 -5.04 14.35
CA ILE A 132 5.72 -3.72 14.64
C ILE A 132 7.12 -3.84 15.26
N SER A 133 7.34 -4.84 16.12
CA SER A 133 8.64 -5.09 16.77
C SER A 133 9.76 -5.49 15.78
N LYS A 134 9.43 -5.77 14.52
CA LYS A 134 10.41 -6.10 13.47
C LYS A 134 10.83 -4.89 12.63
N ILE A 135 10.23 -3.72 12.87
CA ILE A 135 10.62 -2.46 12.24
C ILE A 135 11.77 -1.88 13.05
N ASP A 136 12.88 -1.55 12.40
CA ASP A 136 13.91 -0.73 13.02
C ASP A 136 13.72 0.75 12.62
N ASN A 137 14.33 1.65 13.40
CA ASN A 137 14.32 3.09 13.12
C ASN A 137 15.42 3.54 12.15
N ARG A 138 16.12 2.60 11.50
CA ARG A 138 17.22 2.97 10.62
C ARG A 138 16.66 3.60 9.34
N PRO A 139 17.39 4.56 8.75
CA PRO A 139 16.99 5.13 7.47
C PRO A 139 16.87 4.05 6.40
N VAL A 140 15.81 4.11 5.62
CA VAL A 140 15.58 3.28 4.44
C VAL A 140 15.34 4.18 3.23
N HIS A 141 15.72 3.67 2.06
CA HIS A 141 15.62 4.39 0.80
C HIS A 141 14.60 3.71 -0.12
N ILE A 142 13.66 4.48 -0.68
CA ILE A 142 12.77 4.03 -1.74
C ILE A 142 13.49 4.14 -3.07
N CYS A 143 13.40 3.09 -3.86
CA CYS A 143 13.94 3.05 -5.21
C CYS A 143 13.25 4.04 -6.12
N TYR A 144 14.06 4.78 -6.88
CA TYR A 144 13.58 5.78 -7.83
C TYR A 144 12.53 5.22 -8.79
N GLU A 145 12.74 4.02 -9.34
CA GLU A 145 11.80 3.38 -10.28
C GLU A 145 10.46 3.05 -9.62
N GLY A 146 10.49 2.69 -8.34
CA GLY A 146 9.30 2.42 -7.54
C GLY A 146 8.50 3.70 -7.29
N LYS A 147 9.19 4.74 -6.83
CA LYS A 147 8.65 6.08 -6.64
C LYS A 147 8.02 6.61 -7.93
N GLU A 148 8.77 6.63 -9.03
CA GLU A 148 8.31 7.14 -10.33
C GLU A 148 7.07 6.37 -10.82
N SER A 149 7.05 5.04 -10.65
CA SER A 149 5.90 4.22 -11.02
C SER A 149 4.63 4.63 -10.26
N VAL A 150 4.73 4.84 -8.94
CA VAL A 150 3.59 5.23 -8.11
C VAL A 150 3.11 6.65 -8.43
N GLU A 151 4.03 7.61 -8.53
CA GLU A 151 3.73 9.00 -8.88
C GLU A 151 3.03 9.12 -10.23
N LYS A 152 3.54 8.39 -11.23
CA LYS A 152 2.94 8.32 -12.56
C LYS A 152 1.49 7.82 -12.50
N ILE A 153 1.23 6.72 -11.78
CA ILE A 153 -0.12 6.15 -11.67
C ILE A 153 -1.07 7.11 -10.93
N LEU A 154 -0.62 7.77 -9.85
CA LEU A 154 -1.41 8.78 -9.14
C LEU A 154 -1.81 9.93 -10.07
N ASN A 155 -0.87 10.46 -10.84
CA ASN A 155 -1.14 11.53 -11.79
C ASN A 155 -2.06 11.06 -12.93
N GLU A 156 -1.85 9.86 -13.47
CA GLU A 156 -2.70 9.33 -14.54
C GLU A 156 -4.16 9.15 -14.09
N ARG A 157 -4.38 8.60 -12.89
CA ARG A 157 -5.70 8.14 -12.41
C ARG A 157 -6.52 9.23 -11.72
N ILE A 158 -5.88 10.09 -10.94
CA ILE A 158 -6.57 11.10 -10.14
C ILE A 158 -5.99 12.51 -10.30
N LYS A 159 -5.10 12.72 -11.28
CA LYS A 159 -4.46 14.02 -11.58
C LYS A 159 -3.72 14.60 -10.37
N LEU A 160 -3.24 13.72 -9.48
CA LEU A 160 -2.48 14.10 -8.31
C LEU A 160 -0.99 14.07 -8.64
N LYS A 161 -0.36 15.25 -8.62
CA LYS A 161 1.09 15.37 -8.67
C LYS A 161 1.60 15.33 -7.24
N VAL A 162 2.40 14.32 -6.93
CA VAL A 162 3.05 14.18 -5.62
C VAL A 162 4.53 13.94 -5.85
N ASN A 163 5.36 14.45 -4.94
CA ASN A 163 6.75 14.06 -4.82
C ASN A 163 6.87 13.17 -3.58
N LEU A 164 6.96 11.86 -3.80
CA LEU A 164 7.16 10.91 -2.72
C LEU A 164 8.56 11.09 -2.14
N ILE A 165 8.65 11.00 -0.82
CA ILE A 165 9.93 11.04 -0.15
C ILE A 165 10.75 9.80 -0.51
N GLU A 166 12.04 9.98 -0.75
CA GLU A 166 12.97 8.87 -1.04
C GLU A 166 13.56 8.29 0.24
N ASP A 167 13.81 9.15 1.23
CA ASP A 167 14.46 8.79 2.48
C ASP A 167 13.43 8.78 3.61
N ILE A 168 13.23 7.61 4.21
CA ILE A 168 12.35 7.45 5.37
C ILE A 168 13.21 7.11 6.58
N SER A 169 13.11 7.92 7.62
CA SER A 169 13.72 7.66 8.92
C SER A 169 12.64 7.61 10.00
N TYR A 170 12.96 6.99 11.14
CA TYR A 170 12.06 6.93 12.30
C TYR A 170 10.71 6.24 12.00
N VAL A 171 10.72 5.18 11.16
CA VAL A 171 9.49 4.48 10.73
C VAL A 171 8.72 3.94 11.93
N TYR A 172 9.41 3.36 12.92
CA TYR A 172 8.75 2.85 14.12
C TYR A 172 8.05 3.98 14.89
N ASP A 173 8.68 5.15 15.03
CA ASP A 173 8.10 6.28 15.75
C ASP A 173 6.85 6.82 15.02
N ILE A 174 6.95 6.99 13.71
CA ILE A 174 5.84 7.43 12.84
C ILE A 174 4.64 6.47 12.95
N VAL A 175 4.91 5.17 12.85
CA VAL A 175 3.87 4.14 12.92
C VAL A 175 3.30 4.02 14.32
N SER A 176 4.12 4.12 15.37
CA SER A 176 3.66 4.09 16.75
C SER A 176 2.72 5.26 17.07
N GLU A 177 3.05 6.45 16.57
CA GLU A 177 2.18 7.62 16.67
C GLU A 177 0.85 7.38 15.94
N LEU A 178 0.88 6.88 14.70
CA LEU A 178 -0.32 6.56 13.93
C LEU A 178 -1.21 5.51 14.65
N VAL A 179 -0.61 4.46 15.20
CA VAL A 179 -1.32 3.41 15.96
C VAL A 179 -1.96 3.99 17.23
N SER A 180 -1.32 4.96 17.89
CA SER A 180 -1.90 5.62 19.06
C SER A 180 -3.22 6.35 18.72
N ARG A 181 -3.33 6.88 17.50
CA ARG A 181 -4.54 7.54 16.97
C ARG A 181 -5.65 6.55 16.59
N ALA A 182 -5.32 5.28 16.34
CA ALA A 182 -6.29 4.23 16.02
C ALA A 182 -7.27 3.89 17.18
N ARG A 183 -7.11 4.52 18.36
CA ARG A 183 -8.09 4.47 19.46
C ARG A 183 -9.35 5.28 19.16
N ASP A 184 -9.31 6.20 18.20
CA ASP A 184 -10.49 6.93 17.75
C ASP A 184 -11.40 6.03 16.91
N ARG A 185 -12.60 5.76 17.44
CA ARG A 185 -13.62 4.94 16.79
C ARG A 185 -14.03 5.48 15.42
N LYS A 186 -14.23 6.80 15.27
CA LYS A 186 -14.67 7.40 13.99
C LYS A 186 -13.59 7.32 12.92
N LEU A 187 -12.32 7.34 13.34
CA LEU A 187 -11.20 7.12 12.46
C LEU A 187 -11.18 5.66 11.97
N MET A 188 -11.34 4.71 12.90
CA MET A 188 -11.36 3.28 12.55
C MET A 188 -12.57 2.86 11.70
N GLU A 189 -13.73 3.47 11.91
CA GLU A 189 -14.90 3.28 11.04
C GLU A 189 -14.58 3.63 9.58
N GLY A 190 -13.85 4.74 9.36
CA GLY A 190 -13.36 5.13 8.04
C GLY A 190 -12.32 4.17 7.47
N VAL A 191 -11.41 3.68 8.31
CA VAL A 191 -10.41 2.67 7.93
C VAL A 191 -11.08 1.40 7.43
N TYR A 192 -12.04 0.83 8.17
CA TYR A 192 -12.73 -0.40 7.76
C TYR A 192 -13.51 -0.22 6.46
N ALA A 193 -14.12 0.94 6.24
CA ALA A 193 -14.82 1.27 5.00
C ALA A 193 -13.88 1.26 3.77
N LEU A 194 -12.63 1.67 3.96
CA LEU A 194 -11.62 1.74 2.91
C LEU A 194 -10.83 0.43 2.74
N LEU A 195 -10.71 -0.35 3.81
CA LEU A 195 -9.94 -1.59 3.84
C LEU A 195 -10.50 -2.66 2.91
N ILE A 196 -11.84 -2.82 2.90
CA ILE A 196 -12.53 -3.81 2.06
C ILE A 196 -12.14 -3.68 0.57
N PRO A 197 -12.32 -2.52 -0.09
CA PRO A 197 -11.98 -2.41 -1.51
C PRO A 197 -10.47 -2.55 -1.77
N VAL A 198 -9.61 -2.08 -0.85
CA VAL A 198 -8.15 -2.22 -1.00
C VAL A 198 -7.74 -3.69 -0.99
N MET A 199 -8.24 -4.47 -0.03
CA MET A 199 -7.93 -5.89 0.06
C MET A 199 -8.48 -6.69 -1.12
N VAL A 200 -9.71 -6.42 -1.53
CA VAL A 200 -10.31 -7.07 -2.71
C VAL A 200 -9.47 -6.82 -3.96
N ALA A 201 -8.98 -5.59 -4.12
CA ALA A 201 -8.13 -5.22 -5.24
C ALA A 201 -6.73 -5.86 -5.18
N ASP A 202 -6.12 -5.93 -3.99
CA ASP A 202 -4.82 -6.59 -3.79
C ASP A 202 -4.90 -8.09 -4.07
N ASP A 203 -5.91 -8.76 -3.54
CA ASP A 203 -6.15 -10.18 -3.78
C ASP A 203 -6.51 -10.50 -5.24
N TYR A 204 -7.28 -9.62 -5.89
CA TYR A 204 -7.55 -9.76 -7.32
C TYR A 204 -6.25 -9.68 -8.12
N ALA A 205 -5.40 -8.69 -7.86
CA ALA A 205 -4.11 -8.54 -8.52
C ALA A 205 -3.21 -9.77 -8.28
N ALA A 206 -3.11 -10.22 -7.02
CA ALA A 206 -2.35 -11.41 -6.66
C ALA A 206 -2.88 -12.69 -7.32
N SER A 207 -4.21 -12.84 -7.45
CA SER A 207 -4.85 -13.99 -8.09
C SER A 207 -4.61 -14.01 -9.61
N VAL A 208 -4.64 -12.85 -10.28
CA VAL A 208 -4.33 -12.76 -11.73
C VAL A 208 -2.88 -13.18 -12.03
N ARG A 209 -1.95 -12.95 -11.11
CA ARG A 209 -0.57 -13.46 -11.18
C ARG A 209 -0.46 -14.99 -10.97
N GLY A 210 -1.52 -15.65 -10.52
CA GLY A 210 -1.51 -17.07 -10.13
C GLY A 210 -1.10 -17.31 -8.67
N GLY A 211 -1.19 -16.28 -7.81
CA GLY A 211 -1.04 -16.41 -6.37
C GLY A 211 -2.31 -16.95 -5.70
N ASN A 212 -2.15 -17.51 -4.49
CA ASN A 212 -3.29 -17.85 -3.64
C ASN A 212 -3.89 -16.56 -3.06
N SER A 213 -5.20 -16.35 -3.16
CA SER A 213 -5.87 -15.20 -2.53
C SER A 213 -5.99 -15.39 -1.02
N CYS A 214 -5.71 -14.33 -0.25
CA CYS A 214 -5.94 -14.30 1.19
C CYS A 214 -7.44 -14.31 1.48
N LEU A 215 -8.26 -13.55 0.73
CA LEU A 215 -9.72 -13.48 0.90
C LEU A 215 -10.41 -14.85 0.91
N GLY A 216 -9.96 -15.81 0.10
CA GLY A 216 -10.56 -17.15 0.10
C GLY A 216 -10.28 -17.92 1.39
N ARG A 217 -9.06 -17.83 1.91
CA ARG A 217 -8.65 -18.53 3.14
C ARG A 217 -9.09 -17.77 4.40
N GLU A 218 -9.03 -16.44 4.37
CA GLU A 218 -9.39 -15.56 5.48
C GLU A 218 -10.90 -15.46 5.66
N ALA A 219 -11.69 -15.37 4.57
CA ALA A 219 -13.15 -15.43 4.69
C ALA A 219 -13.60 -16.80 5.24
N VAL A 220 -12.96 -17.89 4.81
CA VAL A 220 -13.22 -19.24 5.36
C VAL A 220 -12.79 -19.32 6.82
N ASN A 221 -11.63 -18.77 7.19
CA ASN A 221 -11.17 -18.75 8.59
C ASN A 221 -12.08 -17.91 9.49
N VAL A 222 -12.53 -16.73 9.02
CA VAL A 222 -13.48 -15.88 9.75
C VAL A 222 -14.82 -16.58 9.91
N VAL A 223 -15.34 -17.23 8.87
CA VAL A 223 -16.57 -18.06 8.96
C VAL A 223 -16.39 -19.22 9.94
N ASN A 224 -15.24 -19.89 9.92
CA ASN A 224 -14.97 -21.02 10.82
C ASN A 224 -14.84 -20.57 12.29
N ILE A 225 -14.20 -19.44 12.56
CA ILE A 225 -14.14 -18.82 13.90
C ILE A 225 -15.54 -18.42 14.38
N TYR A 226 -16.36 -17.86 13.48
CA TYR A 226 -17.73 -17.47 13.84
C TYR A 226 -18.62 -18.69 14.12
N ARG A 227 -18.46 -19.78 13.35
CA ARG A 227 -19.14 -21.06 13.60
C ARG A 227 -18.75 -21.68 14.93
N SER A 228 -17.45 -21.71 15.26
CA SER A 228 -17.01 -22.28 16.55
C SER A 228 -17.55 -21.50 17.75
N ILE A 229 -17.73 -20.18 17.64
CA ILE A 229 -18.33 -19.37 18.70
C ILE A 229 -19.84 -19.65 18.85
N LEU A 230 -20.55 -19.85 17.74
CA LEU A 230 -21.99 -20.10 17.71
C LEU A 230 -22.38 -21.54 18.05
N GLU A 231 -21.48 -22.50 17.87
CA GLU A 231 -21.70 -23.92 18.24
C GLU A 231 -21.35 -24.21 19.71
N GLU A 232 -20.69 -23.27 20.41
CA GLU A 232 -20.35 -23.33 21.83
C GLU A 232 -21.29 -22.50 22.74
N SER A 233 -22.35 -21.87 22.18
CA SER A 233 -23.40 -21.12 22.91
C SER A 233 -24.77 -21.79 22.84
#